data_AF-A0AAN5I3W4-F1
#
_entry.id   AF-A0AAN5I3W4-F1
#
_cell.length_a   1.000
_cell.length_b   1.000
_cell.length_c   1.000
_cell.angle_alpha   90.00
_cell.angle_beta   90.00
_cell.angle_gamma   90.00
#
_symmetry.space_group_name_H-M   'P 1'
#
loop_
_entity.id
_entity.type
_entity.pdbx_description
1 polymer ?
#
loop_
_entity_poly.entity_id
_entity_poly.type
_entity_poly.pdbx_seq_one_letter_code
_entity_poly.pdbx_strand_id
1 'polypeptide(L)'
;QSLASQTPFFDRLFFGDFMERNMSEITIGEVKYDEFSNIMKMIYCSDGASLTGKNMHRMLQLADRFELKIVEDRMIAFLLLTPSLSIHEKLVIADQYNLPVLR
;
A
#
# COMPACT_ATOMS: atom_id res chain seq x y z
N GLN A 1 14.71 9.65 -0.41
CA GLN A 1 13.79 9.57 0.74
C GLN A 1 13.95 8.20 1.39
N SER A 2 13.80 8.08 2.71
CA SER A 2 13.91 6.81 3.46
C SER A 2 12.52 6.21 3.72
N LEU A 3 12.43 4.90 3.91
CA LEU A 3 11.13 4.23 4.10
C LEU A 3 10.40 4.68 5.39
N ALA A 4 11.13 4.93 6.48
CA ALA A 4 10.57 5.53 7.69
C ALA A 4 9.95 6.91 7.44
N SER A 5 10.54 7.73 6.56
CA SER A 5 9.97 9.04 6.23
C SER A 5 8.67 8.97 5.41
N GLN A 6 8.36 7.80 4.84
CA GLN A 6 7.19 7.61 3.98
C GLN A 6 5.98 7.05 4.73
N THR A 7 6.18 6.42 5.89
CA THR A 7 5.07 5.87 6.68
C THR A 7 5.40 5.77 8.17
N PRO A 8 4.42 6.10 9.04
CA PRO A 8 4.53 5.91 10.49
C PRO A 8 4.76 4.45 10.90
N PHE A 9 4.36 3.46 10.08
CA PHE A 9 4.60 2.06 10.37
C PHE A 9 6.10 1.75 10.37
N PHE A 10 6.81 2.10 9.30
CA PHE A 10 8.26 1.84 9.21
C PHE A 10 9.08 2.76 10.11
N ASP A 11 8.57 3.97 10.40
CA ASP A 11 9.17 4.83 11.42
C ASP A 11 9.17 4.14 12.80
N ARG A 12 8.01 3.63 13.24
CA ARG A 12 7.91 2.86 14.50
C ARG A 12 8.68 1.55 14.46
N LEU A 13 8.71 0.86 13.32
CA LEU A 13 9.43 -0.40 13.19
C LEU A 13 10.95 -0.21 13.34
N PHE A 14 11.51 0.86 12.79
CA PHE A 14 12.96 1.10 12.80
C PHE A 14 13.44 1.90 14.01
N PHE A 15 12.61 2.80 14.56
CA PHE A 15 13.02 3.72 15.62
C PHE A 15 12.24 3.56 16.93
N GLY A 16 11.16 2.78 16.93
CA GLY A 16 10.40 2.46 18.15
C GLY A 16 11.19 1.56 19.10
N ASP A 17 10.66 1.40 20.32
CA ASP A 17 11.28 0.59 21.37
C ASP A 17 10.94 -0.91 21.22
N PHE A 18 11.19 -1.44 20.04
CA PHE A 18 11.06 -2.87 19.71
C PHE A 18 12.44 -3.50 19.48
N MET A 19 12.51 -4.84 19.45
CA MET A 19 13.78 -5.55 19.24
C MET A 19 14.38 -5.26 17.85
N GLU A 20 13.51 -5.05 16.87
CA GLU A 20 13.79 -4.75 15.47
C GLU A 20 14.68 -3.51 15.29
N ARG A 21 14.61 -2.54 16.21
CA ARG A 21 15.45 -1.33 16.19
C ARG A 21 16.95 -1.64 16.17
N ASN A 22 17.37 -2.74 16.80
CA ASN A 22 18.78 -3.13 16.89
C ASN A 22 19.15 -4.23 15.89
N MET A 23 18.23 -4.64 15.01
CA MET A 23 18.46 -5.69 14.03
C MET A 23 18.96 -5.09 12.70
N SER A 24 19.93 -5.76 12.07
CA SER A 24 20.39 -5.40 10.71
C SER A 24 19.45 -5.91 9.61
N GLU A 25 18.59 -6.88 9.93
CA GLU A 25 17.63 -7.49 9.02
C GLU A 25 16.31 -7.74 9.75
N ILE A 26 15.18 -7.39 9.12
CA ILE A 26 13.84 -7.55 9.67
C ILE A 26 13.01 -8.37 8.68
N THR A 27 12.51 -9.51 9.14
CA THR A 27 11.63 -10.36 8.32
C THR A 27 10.21 -9.79 8.32
N ILE A 28 9.70 -9.44 7.14
CA ILE A 28 8.30 -9.02 6.97
C ILE A 28 7.47 -10.23 6.57
N GLY A 29 6.71 -10.77 7.53
CA GLY A 29 5.83 -11.92 7.32
C GLY A 29 4.60 -11.60 6.45
N GLU A 30 4.04 -12.64 5.83
CA GLU A 30 2.79 -12.59 5.05
C GLU A 30 2.80 -11.60 3.88
N VAL A 31 3.97 -11.37 3.29
CA VAL A 31 4.15 -10.55 2.09
C VAL A 31 5.06 -11.29 1.13
N LYS A 32 4.62 -11.42 -0.13
CA LYS A 32 5.48 -11.96 -1.18
C LYS A 32 6.46 -10.89 -1.66
N TYR A 33 7.64 -11.31 -2.09
CA TYR A 33 8.65 -10.41 -2.66
C TYR A 33 8.07 -9.51 -3.77
N ASP A 34 7.31 -10.08 -4.70
CA ASP A 34 6.73 -9.32 -5.82
C ASP A 34 5.74 -8.25 -5.35
N GLU A 35 4.96 -8.55 -4.30
CA GLU A 35 4.01 -7.60 -3.72
C GLU A 35 4.74 -6.43 -3.05
N PHE A 36 5.78 -6.74 -2.26
CA PHE A 36 6.59 -5.72 -1.60
C PHE A 36 7.37 -4.86 -2.60
N SER A 37 7.97 -5.50 -3.61
CA SER A 37 8.68 -4.83 -4.69
C SER A 37 7.75 -3.87 -5.44
N ASN A 38 6.50 -4.27 -5.69
CA ASN A 38 5.53 -3.41 -6.35
C ASN A 38 5.16 -2.19 -5.48
N ILE A 39 4.99 -2.38 -4.17
CA ILE A 39 4.76 -1.26 -3.24
C ILE A 39 5.94 -0.29 -3.20
N MET A 40 7.16 -0.81 -3.15
CA MET A 40 8.36 0.03 -3.19
C MET A 40 8.41 0.86 -4.48
N LYS A 41 8.01 0.27 -5.61
CA LYS A 41 7.86 1.03 -6.85
C LYS A 41 6.79 2.09 -6.71
N MET A 42 5.61 1.81 -6.15
CA MET A 42 4.58 2.84 -5.96
C MET A 42 5.05 4.01 -5.08
N ILE A 43 5.87 3.76 -4.07
CA ILE A 43 6.41 4.79 -3.18
C ILE A 43 7.45 5.65 -3.90
N TYR A 44 8.43 5.02 -4.56
CA TYR A 44 9.63 5.71 -5.07
C TYR A 44 9.68 5.93 -6.59
N CYS A 45 8.88 5.20 -7.36
CA CYS A 45 8.96 5.14 -8.82
C CYS A 45 7.56 5.21 -9.45
N SER A 46 7.18 6.38 -9.93
CA SER A 46 5.83 6.62 -10.42
C SER A 46 5.39 5.72 -11.59
N ASP A 47 6.32 5.25 -12.43
CA ASP A 47 6.00 4.49 -13.64
C ASP A 47 6.35 2.99 -13.55
N GLY A 48 6.90 2.53 -12.41
CA GLY A 48 7.39 1.15 -12.27
C GLY A 48 6.36 0.16 -11.72
N ALA A 49 5.28 0.66 -11.13
CA ALA A 49 4.29 -0.18 -10.45
C ALA A 49 3.32 -0.81 -11.45
N SER A 50 3.14 -2.13 -11.35
CA SER A 50 2.12 -2.84 -12.10
C SER A 50 0.82 -2.83 -11.30
N LEU A 51 -0.17 -2.07 -11.76
CA LEU A 51 -1.51 -2.05 -11.19
C LEU A 51 -2.48 -2.78 -12.12
N THR A 52 -3.10 -3.83 -11.60
CA THR A 52 -4.10 -4.63 -12.31
C THR A 52 -5.28 -4.88 -11.38
N GLY A 53 -6.47 -5.16 -11.93
CA GLY A 53 -7.65 -5.48 -11.12
C GLY A 53 -7.42 -6.64 -10.13
N LYS A 54 -6.53 -7.58 -10.47
CA LYS A 54 -6.21 -8.75 -9.63
C LYS A 54 -5.30 -8.42 -8.44
N ASN A 55 -4.34 -7.51 -8.61
CA ASN A 55 -3.41 -7.16 -7.53
C ASN A 55 -3.88 -5.97 -6.69
N MET A 56 -4.85 -5.20 -7.18
CA MET A 56 -5.40 -4.02 -6.53
C MET A 56 -5.79 -4.30 -5.07
N HIS A 57 -6.59 -5.34 -4.84
CA HIS A 57 -7.05 -5.67 -3.49
C HIS A 57 -5.88 -5.95 -2.56
N ARG A 58 -4.89 -6.69 -3.05
CA ARG A 58 -3.69 -7.01 -2.28
C ARG A 58 -2.83 -5.77 -2.01
N MET A 59 -2.72 -4.85 -2.97
CA MET A 59 -2.01 -3.58 -2.78
C MET A 59 -2.70 -2.70 -1.74
N LEU A 60 -4.03 -2.63 -1.74
CA LEU A 60 -4.79 -1.90 -0.73
C LEU A 60 -4.63 -2.50 0.68
N GLN A 61 -4.68 -3.83 0.82
CA GLN A 61 -4.42 -4.50 2.10
C GLN A 61 -3.05 -4.16 2.67
N LEU A 62 -2.02 -4.15 1.82
CA LEU A 62 -0.67 -3.85 2.25
C LEU A 62 -0.45 -2.36 2.49
N ALA A 63 -1.16 -1.50 1.75
CA ALA A 63 -1.13 -0.07 1.97
C ALA A 63 -1.72 0.27 3.35
N ASP A 64 -2.87 -0.31 3.69
CA ASP A 64 -3.49 -0.18 5.01
C ASP A 64 -2.58 -0.76 6.11
N ARG A 65 -2.08 -2.01 5.93
CA ARG A 65 -1.19 -2.67 6.90
C ARG A 65 0.08 -1.87 7.20
N PHE A 66 0.68 -1.25 6.18
CA PHE A 66 1.91 -0.48 6.31
C PHE A 66 1.65 1.02 6.43
N GLU A 67 0.40 1.47 6.60
CA GLU A 67 0.02 2.89 6.72
C GLU A 67 0.58 3.77 5.58
N LEU A 68 0.55 3.26 4.35
CA LEU A 68 1.11 3.87 3.15
C LEU A 68 0.07 4.73 2.42
N LYS A 69 -0.20 5.93 2.95
CA LYS A 69 -1.15 6.88 2.34
C LYS A 69 -0.87 7.19 0.87
N ILE A 70 0.40 7.34 0.50
CA ILE A 70 0.78 7.59 -0.91
C ILE A 70 0.34 6.45 -1.85
N VAL A 71 0.34 5.22 -1.35
CA VAL A 71 -0.10 4.05 -2.12
C VAL A 71 -1.61 4.06 -2.22
N GLU A 72 -2.33 4.33 -1.13
CA GLU A 72 -3.79 4.48 -1.11
C GLU A 72 -4.27 5.56 -2.09
N ASP A 73 -3.67 6.75 -2.06
CA ASP A 73 -4.03 7.87 -2.93
C ASP A 73 -3.85 7.51 -4.41
N ARG A 74 -2.73 6.85 -4.75
CA ARG A 74 -2.47 6.35 -6.12
C ARG A 74 -3.48 5.29 -6.53
N MET A 75 -3.87 4.40 -5.62
CA MET A 75 -4.88 3.37 -5.87
C MET A 75 -6.27 3.97 -6.08
N ILE A 76 -6.67 4.96 -5.27
CA ILE A 76 -7.91 5.71 -5.46
C ILE A 76 -7.92 6.38 -6.82
N ALA A 77 -6.86 7.10 -7.18
CA ALA A 77 -6.76 7.77 -8.47
C ALA A 77 -6.90 6.77 -9.63
N PHE A 78 -6.21 5.62 -9.55
CA PHE A 78 -6.35 4.54 -10.52
C PHE A 78 -7.79 4.00 -10.60
N LEU A 79 -8.45 3.79 -9.46
CA LEU A 79 -9.83 3.30 -9.36
C LEU A 79 -10.86 4.26 -9.95
N LEU A 80 -10.68 5.55 -9.72
CA LEU A 80 -11.52 6.60 -10.28
C LEU A 80 -11.37 6.68 -11.81
N LEU A 81 -10.13 6.58 -12.30
CA LEU A 81 -9.81 6.65 -13.73
C LEU A 81 -10.12 5.37 -14.49
N THR A 82 -10.31 4.24 -13.82
CA THR A 82 -10.60 2.94 -14.46
C THR A 82 -12.10 2.83 -14.77
N PRO A 83 -12.50 2.85 -16.07
CA PRO A 83 -13.90 2.74 -16.46
C PRO A 83 -14.42 1.29 -16.44
N SER A 84 -13.52 0.30 -16.38
CA SER A 84 -13.89 -1.12 -16.40
C SER A 84 -14.37 -1.67 -15.05
N LEU A 85 -14.21 -0.93 -13.95
CA LEU A 85 -14.78 -1.35 -12.66
C LEU A 85 -16.25 -0.95 -12.58
N SER A 86 -17.08 -1.90 -12.19
CA SER A 86 -18.47 -1.64 -11.89
C SER A 86 -18.60 -0.74 -10.65
N ILE A 87 -19.72 -0.01 -10.57
CA ILE A 87 -20.06 0.81 -9.40
C ILE A 87 -20.12 -0.06 -8.13
N HIS A 88 -20.65 -1.27 -8.25
CA HIS A 88 -20.72 -2.23 -7.14
C HIS A 88 -19.32 -2.59 -6.60
N GLU A 89 -18.35 -2.87 -7.46
CA GLU A 89 -16.98 -3.17 -7.01
C GLU A 89 -16.33 -1.95 -6.33
N LYS A 90 -16.54 -0.73 -6.86
CA LYS A 90 -16.03 0.50 -6.24
C LYS A 90 -16.62 0.70 -4.83
N LEU A 91 -17.92 0.47 -4.66
CA LEU A 91 -18.60 0.56 -3.36
C LEU A 91 -18.08 -0.48 -2.35
N VAL A 92 -17.91 -1.73 -2.77
CA VAL A 92 -17.34 -2.78 -1.90
C VAL A 92 -15.93 -2.42 -1.44
N ILE A 93 -15.09 -1.91 -2.34
CA ILE A 93 -13.74 -1.46 -2.01
C ILE A 93 -13.79 -0.25 -1.06
N ALA A 94 -14.68 0.71 -1.32
CA ALA A 94 -14.85 1.90 -0.50
C ALA A 94 -15.20 1.53 0.94
N ASP A 95 -16.12 0.59 1.13
CA ASP A 95 -16.54 0.12 2.44
C ASP A 95 -15.44 -0.69 3.15
N GLN A 96 -14.75 -1.57 2.42
CA GLN A 96 -13.75 -2.46 3.00
C GLN A 96 -12.50 -1.73 3.51
N TYR A 97 -12.04 -0.71 2.77
CA TYR A 97 -10.83 0.05 3.10
C TYR A 97 -11.13 1.44 3.65
N ASN A 98 -12.40 1.72 3.99
CA ASN A 98 -12.87 3.00 4.50
C ASN A 98 -12.42 4.20 3.63
N LEU A 99 -12.64 4.09 2.32
CA LEU A 99 -12.27 5.10 1.31
C LEU A 99 -13.53 5.87 0.87
N PRO A 100 -13.98 6.90 1.61
CA PRO A 100 -15.26 7.58 1.35
C PRO A 100 -15.32 8.28 -0.01
N VAL A 101 -14.16 8.58 -0.62
CA VAL A 101 -14.06 9.20 -1.95
C VAL A 101 -14.52 8.28 -3.09
N LEU A 102 -14.65 6.98 -2.82
CA LEU A 102 -15.14 5.98 -3.77
C LEU A 102 -16.63 5.64 -3.58
N ARG A 103 -17.29 6.24 -2.57
CA ARG A 103 -18.73 6.07 -2.30
C ARG A 103 -19.60 6.96 -3.19
#